data_AF-A0AAN0NFA1-F1
#
_entry.id   AF-A0AAN0NFA1-F1
#
_cell.length_a   1.000
_cell.length_b   1.000
_cell.length_c   1.000
_cell.angle_alpha   90.00
_cell.angle_beta   90.00
_cell.angle_gamma   90.00
#
_symmetry.space_group_name_H-M   'P 1'
#
loop_
_entity.id
_entity.type
_entity.pdbx_description
1 polymer ?
#
loop_
_entity_poly.entity_id
_entity_poly.type
_entity_poly.pdbx_seq_one_letter_code
_entity_poly.pdbx_strand_id
1 'polypeptide(L)'
;MLIPFDIWSPIFRAPFSGDVTQEITPRFLPPDIKGSPAIEEKVVREVASYGKQLGKVLEALQALAAATGTDLPEIDALVAEVETVKADAKEALRAEAKAALARLKAVDEDAWREVRGG
;
A
#
# COMPACT_ATOMS: atom_id res chain seq x y z
N MET A 1 34.65 11.52 6.42
CA MET A 1 34.74 11.75 4.97
C MET A 1 33.54 12.63 4.62
N LEU A 2 33.78 13.87 4.20
CA LEU A 2 32.71 14.82 3.87
C LEU A 2 32.16 14.47 2.49
N ILE A 3 30.86 14.21 2.38
CA ILE A 3 30.20 13.96 1.08
C ILE A 3 29.44 15.23 0.65
N PRO A 4 29.12 15.40 -0.65
CA PRO A 4 28.61 16.68 -1.18
C PRO A 4 27.36 17.23 -0.47
N PHE A 5 26.53 16.35 0.12
CA PHE A 5 25.34 16.74 0.87
C PHE A 5 25.65 17.50 2.18
N ASP A 6 26.81 17.27 2.80
CA ASP A 6 27.19 17.88 4.08
C ASP A 6 27.48 19.40 3.97
N ILE A 7 27.76 19.89 2.76
CA ILE A 7 28.07 21.30 2.48
C ILE A 7 26.79 22.12 2.30
N TRP A 8 25.74 21.50 1.75
CA TRP A 8 24.50 22.18 1.39
C TRP A 8 23.46 22.18 2.52
N SER A 9 23.57 21.25 3.48
CA SER A 9 22.71 21.20 4.68
C SER A 9 23.53 20.80 5.92
N PRO A 10 24.25 21.74 6.56
CA PRO A 10 25.03 21.42 7.75
C PRO A 10 24.11 21.02 8.91
N ILE A 11 24.17 19.75 9.32
CA ILE A 11 23.43 19.25 10.49
C ILE A 11 24.14 19.77 11.74
N PHE A 12 23.64 20.88 12.30
CA PHE A 12 24.15 21.46 13.55
C PHE A 12 23.57 20.70 14.76
N ARG A 13 24.41 19.92 15.46
CA ARG A 13 24.03 19.22 16.70
C ARG A 13 24.58 19.98 17.91
N ALA A 14 23.72 20.75 18.60
CA ALA A 14 24.11 21.44 19.83
C ALA A 14 24.33 20.43 20.97
N PRO A 15 25.31 20.65 21.88
CA PRO A 15 25.49 19.78 23.04
C PRO A 15 24.21 19.79 23.90
N PHE A 16 23.76 18.61 24.32
CA PHE A 16 22.48 18.35 25.00
C PHE A 16 21.20 18.46 24.16
N SER A 17 21.30 18.79 22.86
CA SER A 17 20.20 18.59 21.93
C SER A 17 20.24 17.13 21.48
N GLY A 18 19.33 16.30 22.01
CA GLY A 18 19.12 14.95 21.48
C GLY A 18 18.90 14.99 19.97
N ASP A 19 19.23 13.89 19.26
CA ASP A 19 18.91 13.77 17.84
C ASP A 19 17.40 13.99 17.68
N VAL A 20 17.02 15.07 16.99
CA VAL A 20 15.64 15.25 16.56
C VAL A 20 15.48 14.38 15.31
N THR A 21 15.19 13.10 15.51
CA THR A 21 14.69 12.24 14.44
C THR A 21 13.31 12.74 14.06
N GLN A 22 13.25 13.77 13.21
CA GLN A 22 12.00 14.14 12.56
C GLN A 22 11.65 12.98 11.64
N GLU A 23 10.59 12.27 11.99
CA GLU A 23 10.01 11.27 11.13
C GLU A 23 9.30 12.00 9.98
N ILE A 24 10.00 12.15 8.85
CA ILE A 24 9.52 12.80 7.61
C ILE A 24 8.82 11.77 6.71
N THR A 25 8.45 10.60 7.24
CA THR A 25 7.55 9.71 6.51
C THR A 25 6.13 10.27 6.59
N PRO A 26 5.38 10.31 5.47
CA PRO A 26 3.96 10.64 5.54
C PRO A 26 3.28 9.64 6.47
N ARG A 27 2.90 10.13 7.66
CA ARG A 27 2.21 9.31 8.66
C ARG A 27 0.77 9.14 8.22
N PHE A 28 0.43 7.95 7.73
CA PHE A 28 -0.95 7.58 7.37
C PHE A 28 -1.88 7.53 8.60
N LEU A 29 -1.33 7.49 9.81
CA LEU A 29 -2.04 7.52 11.09
C LEU A 29 -1.60 8.77 11.87
N PRO A 30 -2.42 9.83 11.95
CA PRO A 30 -2.11 10.97 12.79
C PRO A 30 -2.07 10.57 14.28
N PRO A 31 -1.14 11.12 15.09
CA PRO A 31 -1.09 10.87 16.53
C PRO A 31 -2.31 11.43 17.29
N ASP A 32 -3.16 12.20 16.58
CA ASP A 32 -4.32 12.91 17.13
C ASP A 32 -5.61 12.07 17.05
N ILE A 33 -5.52 10.80 16.64
CA ILE A 33 -6.67 9.89 16.62
C ILE A 33 -7.12 9.67 18.07
N LYS A 34 -8.38 10.02 18.38
CA LYS A 34 -9.03 9.68 19.65
C LYS A 34 -9.24 8.16 19.70
N GLY A 35 -8.21 7.42 20.10
CA GLY A 35 -8.17 5.96 20.14
C GLY A 35 -6.78 5.45 20.52
N SER A 36 -6.60 4.13 20.59
CA SER A 36 -5.27 3.53 20.78
C SER A 36 -4.58 3.37 19.42
N PRO A 37 -3.47 4.06 19.12
CA PRO A 37 -2.81 3.98 17.81
C PRO A 37 -2.43 2.56 17.40
N ALA A 38 -2.01 1.73 18.37
CA ALA A 38 -1.66 0.33 18.12
C ALA A 38 -2.86 -0.52 17.71
N ILE A 39 -4.06 -0.19 18.22
CA ILE A 39 -5.30 -0.87 17.81
C ILE A 39 -5.68 -0.44 16.40
N GLU A 40 -5.62 0.85 16.09
CA GLU A 40 -5.94 1.38 14.76
C GLU A 40 -5.03 0.82 13.66
N GLU A 41 -3.72 0.76 13.92
CA GLU A 41 -2.76 0.14 13.00
C GLU A 41 -3.12 -1.33 12.74
N LYS A 42 -3.47 -2.07 13.79
CA LYS A 42 -3.86 -3.47 13.69
C LYS A 42 -5.15 -3.64 12.89
N VAL A 43 -6.16 -2.80 13.12
CA VAL A 43 -7.43 -2.84 12.37
C VAL A 43 -7.20 -2.57 10.87
N VAL A 44 -6.42 -1.55 10.54
CA VAL A 44 -6.14 -1.18 9.14
C VAL A 44 -5.31 -2.26 8.43
N ARG A 45 -4.34 -2.88 9.10
CA ARG A 45 -3.49 -3.92 8.52
C ARG A 45 -4.19 -5.28 8.40
N GLU A 46 -4.89 -5.71 9.45
CA GLU A 46 -5.35 -7.09 9.57
C GLU A 46 -6.83 -7.27 9.23
N VAL A 47 -7.68 -6.28 9.52
CA VAL A 47 -9.14 -6.45 9.43
C VAL A 47 -9.68 -5.83 8.15
N ALA A 48 -9.46 -4.52 7.98
CA ALA A 48 -9.95 -3.79 6.83
C ALA A 48 -9.09 -2.57 6.53
N SER A 49 -8.31 -2.66 5.46
CA SER A 49 -7.66 -1.50 4.87
C SER A 49 -8.70 -0.46 4.45
N TYR A 50 -8.30 0.81 4.37
CA TYR A 50 -9.19 1.89 3.92
C TYR A 50 -9.84 1.59 2.56
N GLY A 51 -9.09 1.01 1.62
CA GLY A 51 -9.64 0.59 0.32
C GLY A 51 -10.73 -0.46 0.44
N LYS A 52 -10.61 -1.42 1.38
CA LYS A 52 -11.66 -2.42 1.65
C LYS A 52 -12.88 -1.78 2.30
N GLN A 53 -12.69 -0.83 3.21
CA GLN A 53 -13.78 -0.10 3.86
C GLN A 53 -14.57 0.74 2.83
N LEU A 54 -13.87 1.54 2.02
CA LEU A 54 -14.47 2.33 0.95
C LEU A 54 -15.16 1.44 -0.09
N GLY A 55 -14.54 0.31 -0.47
CA GLY A 55 -15.17 -0.67 -1.36
C GLY A 55 -16.54 -1.13 -0.85
N LYS A 56 -16.68 -1.42 0.45
CA LYS A 56 -17.96 -1.80 1.06
C LYS A 56 -19.00 -0.67 1.01
N VAL A 57 -18.57 0.58 1.18
CA VAL A 57 -19.46 1.75 1.07
C VAL A 57 -19.93 1.94 -0.37
N LEU A 58 -19.04 1.83 -1.35
CA LEU A 58 -19.38 1.95 -2.77
C LEU A 58 -20.32 0.82 -3.23
N GLU A 59 -20.05 -0.42 -2.83
CA GLU A 59 -20.94 -1.57 -3.07
C GLU A 59 -22.35 -1.31 -2.52
N ALA A 60 -22.46 -0.82 -1.28
CA ALA A 60 -23.74 -0.51 -0.66
C ALA A 60 -24.47 0.64 -1.36
N LEU A 61 -23.73 1.67 -1.79
CA LEU A 61 -24.27 2.83 -2.49
C LEU A 61 -24.82 2.44 -3.87
N GLN A 62 -24.08 1.64 -4.64
CA GLN A 62 -24.54 1.10 -5.93
C GLN A 62 -25.78 0.21 -5.76
N ALA A 63 -25.81 -0.64 -4.72
CA ALA A 63 -26.97 -1.47 -4.42
C ALA A 63 -28.22 -0.63 -4.09
N LEU A 64 -28.05 0.45 -3.32
CA LEU A 64 -29.13 1.37 -3.00
C LEU A 64 -29.62 2.13 -4.24
N ALA A 65 -28.70 2.63 -5.05
CA ALA A 65 -29.00 3.35 -6.29
C ALA A 65 -29.79 2.48 -7.28
N ALA A 66 -29.40 1.22 -7.43
CA ALA A 66 -30.16 0.24 -8.21
C ALA A 66 -31.58 0.03 -7.67
N ALA A 67 -31.75 -0.02 -6.35
CA ALA A 67 -33.06 -0.20 -5.72
C ALA A 67 -33.96 1.06 -5.84
N THR A 68 -33.38 2.26 -5.89
CA THR A 68 -34.13 3.52 -6.03
C THR A 68 -34.27 3.99 -7.46
N GLY A 69 -33.62 3.33 -8.42
CA GLY A 69 -33.55 3.77 -9.83
C GLY A 69 -32.77 5.08 -10.00
N THR A 70 -31.85 5.37 -9.08
CA THR A 70 -31.00 6.56 -9.15
C THR A 70 -29.73 6.22 -9.93
N ASP A 71 -29.37 7.04 -10.90
CA ASP A 71 -28.14 6.88 -11.64
C ASP A 71 -26.95 7.50 -10.88
N LEU A 72 -25.80 6.81 -10.86
CA LEU A 72 -24.58 7.24 -10.18
C LEU A 72 -23.35 7.14 -11.11
N PRO A 73 -23.35 7.85 -12.25
CA PRO A 73 -22.36 7.65 -13.31
C PRO A 73 -20.92 7.90 -12.86
N GLU A 74 -20.69 8.87 -11.96
CA GLU A 74 -19.35 9.15 -11.42
C GLU A 74 -18.85 8.03 -10.49
N ILE A 75 -19.75 7.42 -9.71
CA ILE A 75 -19.39 6.30 -8.82
C ILE A 75 -19.10 5.05 -9.64
N ASP A 76 -19.91 4.80 -10.67
CA ASP A 76 -19.71 3.65 -11.56
C ASP A 76 -18.41 3.76 -12.33
N ALA A 77 -18.09 4.97 -12.84
CA ALA A 77 -16.80 5.24 -13.47
C ALA A 77 -15.63 5.01 -12.50
N LEU A 78 -15.72 5.55 -11.28
CA LEU A 78 -14.69 5.37 -10.26
C LEU A 78 -14.46 3.89 -9.92
N VAL A 79 -15.53 3.11 -9.73
CA VAL A 79 -15.44 1.68 -9.45
C VAL A 79 -14.77 0.95 -10.62
N ALA A 80 -15.13 1.27 -11.87
CA ALA A 80 -14.53 0.67 -13.06
C ALA A 80 -13.02 0.98 -13.19
N GLU A 81 -12.61 2.22 -12.91
CA GLU A 81 -11.20 2.61 -12.89
C GLU A 81 -10.40 1.84 -11.83
N VAL A 82 -10.95 1.70 -10.62
CA VAL A 82 -10.32 0.94 -9.54
C VAL A 82 -10.13 -0.53 -9.93
N GLU A 83 -11.14 -1.15 -10.53
CA GLU A 83 -11.04 -2.55 -10.97
C GLU A 83 -10.04 -2.73 -12.12
N THR A 84 -9.92 -1.74 -13.01
CA THR A 84 -8.89 -1.73 -14.06
C THR A 84 -7.49 -1.71 -13.45
N VAL A 85 -7.22 -0.81 -12.50
CA VAL A 85 -5.92 -0.72 -11.82
C VAL A 85 -5.59 -2.02 -11.07
N LYS A 86 -6.57 -2.66 -10.43
CA LYS A 86 -6.38 -3.96 -9.76
C LYS A 86 -6.04 -5.07 -10.75
N ALA A 87 -6.70 -5.10 -11.91
CA ALA A 87 -6.44 -6.08 -12.95
C ALA A 87 -5.01 -5.93 -13.50
N ASP A 88 -4.60 -4.70 -13.79
CA ASP A 88 -3.25 -4.39 -14.27
C ASP A 88 -2.18 -4.78 -13.25
N ALA A 89 -2.40 -4.46 -11.97
CA ALA A 89 -1.49 -4.84 -10.89
C ALA A 89 -1.36 -6.37 -10.75
N LYS A 90 -2.47 -7.11 -10.92
CA LYS A 90 -2.48 -8.58 -10.86
C LYS A 90 -1.70 -9.20 -12.03
N GLU A 91 -1.84 -8.65 -13.23
CA GLU A 91 -1.08 -9.12 -14.39
C GLU A 91 0.41 -8.77 -14.28
N ALA A 92 0.75 -7.58 -13.78
CA ALA A 92 2.14 -7.19 -13.49
C ALA A 92 2.78 -8.14 -12.46
N LEU A 93 2.09 -8.42 -11.35
CA LEU A 93 2.56 -9.37 -10.34
C LEU A 93 2.77 -10.77 -10.93
N ARG A 94 1.87 -11.22 -11.81
CA ARG A 94 2.00 -12.51 -12.49
C ARG A 94 3.21 -12.54 -13.43
N ALA A 95 3.46 -11.46 -14.17
CA ALA A 95 4.61 -11.35 -15.05
C ALA A 95 5.92 -11.36 -14.25
N GLU A 96 5.96 -10.63 -13.13
CA GLU A 96 7.10 -10.61 -12.23
C GLU A 96 7.37 -12.01 -11.63
N ALA A 97 6.33 -12.68 -11.13
CA ALA A 97 6.46 -14.03 -10.59
C ALA A 97 6.99 -15.02 -11.63
N LYS A 98 6.50 -14.96 -12.88
CA LYS A 98 7.03 -15.78 -13.98
C LYS A 98 8.50 -15.51 -14.25
N ALA A 99 8.90 -14.23 -14.30
CA ALA A 99 10.29 -13.85 -14.52
C ALA A 99 11.19 -14.30 -13.35
N ALA A 100 10.73 -14.15 -12.11
CA ALA A 100 11.43 -14.63 -10.92
C ALA A 100 11.62 -16.15 -10.95
N LEU A 101 10.58 -16.92 -11.27
CA LEU A 101 10.67 -18.37 -11.40
C LEU A 101 11.62 -18.81 -12.53
N ALA A 102 11.63 -18.09 -13.65
CA ALA A 102 12.55 -18.37 -14.75
C ALA A 102 14.01 -18.13 -14.35
N ARG A 103 14.28 -17.05 -13.60
CA ARG A 103 15.61 -16.77 -13.04
C ARG A 103 16.03 -17.83 -12.02
N LEU A 104 15.13 -18.23 -11.12
CA LEU A 104 15.38 -19.29 -10.15
C LEU A 104 15.79 -20.58 -10.86
N LYS A 105 15.02 -21.01 -11.85
CA LYS A 105 15.34 -22.22 -12.65
C LYS A 105 16.72 -22.18 -13.29
N ALA A 106 17.17 -21.01 -13.74
CA ALA A 106 18.47 -20.86 -14.41
C ALA A 106 19.66 -20.95 -13.45
N VAL A 107 19.48 -20.60 -12.17
CA VAL A 107 20.55 -20.57 -11.15
C VAL A 107 20.52 -21.81 -10.27
N ASP A 108 19.32 -22.31 -9.95
CA ASP A 108 19.09 -23.44 -9.06
C ASP A 108 17.81 -24.20 -9.47
N GLU A 109 18.00 -25.31 -10.20
CA GLU A 109 16.89 -26.11 -10.71
C GLU A 109 16.16 -26.88 -9.60
N ASP A 110 16.87 -27.29 -8.54
CA ASP A 110 16.29 -28.05 -7.44
C ASP A 110 15.40 -27.16 -6.58
N ALA A 111 15.85 -25.94 -6.24
CA ALA A 111 15.02 -24.95 -5.56
C ALA A 111 13.82 -24.50 -6.40
N TRP A 112 13.96 -24.40 -7.72
CA TRP A 112 12.82 -24.14 -8.61
C TRP A 112 11.78 -25.26 -8.59
N ARG A 113 12.20 -26.53 -8.54
CA ARG A 113 11.29 -27.68 -8.45
C ARG A 113 10.52 -27.68 -7.13
N GLU A 114 11.17 -27.32 -6.03
CA GLU A 114 10.54 -27.18 -4.71
C GLU A 114 9.43 -26.11 -4.73
N VAL A 115 9.73 -24.90 -5.21
CA VAL A 115 8.77 -23.78 -5.27
C VAL A 115 7.61 -24.05 -6.24
N ARG A 116 7.83 -24.85 -7.29
CA ARG A 116 6.79 -25.20 -8.27
C ARG A 116 5.88 -26.35 -7.81
N GLY A 117 6.36 -27.22 -6.91
CA GLY A 117 5.70 -28.46 -6.49
C GLY A 117 4.86 -28.38 -5.21
N GLY A 118 4.75 -27.19 -4.61
CA GLY A 118 3.82 -26.88 -3.52
C GLY A 118 2.40 -26.57 -3.97
#